data_AF-A0A8R1EQI2-F1
#
_entry.id   AF-A0A8R1EQI2-F1
#
_cell.length_a   1.000
_cell.length_b   1.000
_cell.length_c   1.000
_cell.angle_alpha   90.00
_cell.angle_beta   90.00
_cell.angle_gamma   90.00
#
_symmetry.space_group_name_H-M   'P 1'
#
loop_
_entity.id
_entity.type
_entity.pdbx_description
1 polymer ?
#
loop_
_entity_poly.entity_id
_entity_poly.type
_entity_poly.pdbx_seq_one_letter_code
_entity_poly.pdbx_strand_id
1 'polypeptide(L)'
;MMNIEEILPELFGEKRVYYCQRCLNHGLREKRKNHKLLCSFRFCQCSNCIMVERRRQLNSRLMQIEENSSTTLAMALTTSSEEDHQMECTSQSENANESGGEEKDDGKPK
;
A
#
# COMPACT_ATOMS: atom_id res chain seq x y z
N MET A 1 17.31 38.63 -22.74
CA MET A 1 16.41 38.34 -21.59
C MET A 1 16.11 36.85 -21.66
N MET A 2 16.24 36.10 -20.57
CA MET A 2 15.93 34.66 -20.60
C MET A 2 14.40 34.48 -20.63
N ASN A 3 13.92 33.55 -21.45
CA ASN A 3 12.50 33.40 -21.69
C ASN A 3 11.85 32.62 -20.53
N ILE A 4 10.77 33.15 -19.95
CA ILE A 4 10.17 32.58 -18.73
C ILE A 4 9.55 31.18 -18.96
N GLU A 5 9.22 30.89 -20.22
CA GLU A 5 8.74 29.59 -20.72
C GLU A 5 9.77 28.46 -20.52
N GLU A 6 11.07 28.78 -20.49
CA GLU A 6 12.14 27.80 -20.21
C GLU A 6 12.28 27.47 -18.71
N ILE A 7 11.76 28.34 -17.83
CA ILE A 7 11.97 28.27 -16.38
C ILE A 7 10.88 27.43 -15.70
N LEU A 8 9.63 27.49 -16.16
CA LEU A 8 8.53 26.66 -15.67
C LEU A 8 7.68 26.05 -16.83
N PRO A 9 8.09 24.89 -17.37
CA PRO A 9 7.24 24.09 -18.26
C PRO A 9 5.92 23.66 -17.60
N GLU A 10 5.86 23.66 -16.27
CA GLU A 10 4.73 23.15 -15.48
C GLU A 10 3.47 24.05 -15.53
N LEU A 11 3.61 25.31 -15.98
CA LEU A 11 2.48 26.24 -16.15
C LEU A 11 1.72 26.03 -17.47
N PHE A 12 2.34 25.42 -18.48
CA PHE A 12 1.81 25.33 -19.85
C PHE A 12 1.26 23.95 -20.22
N GLY A 13 0.55 23.30 -19.30
CA GLY A 13 -0.38 22.19 -19.62
C GLY A 13 0.22 20.88 -20.18
N GLU A 14 1.53 20.79 -20.39
CA GLU A 14 2.15 19.58 -20.92
C GLU A 14 2.02 18.40 -19.94
N LYS A 15 1.47 17.29 -20.41
CA LYS A 15 1.26 16.08 -19.60
C LYS A 15 2.61 15.48 -19.19
N ARG A 16 2.97 15.66 -17.91
CA ARG A 16 4.17 15.08 -17.27
C ARG A 16 4.39 13.62 -17.69
N VAL A 17 5.50 13.34 -18.36
CA VAL A 17 5.85 12.01 -18.86
C VAL A 17 6.59 11.22 -17.78
N TYR A 18 5.94 10.19 -17.24
CA TYR A 18 6.54 9.28 -16.27
C TYR A 18 7.22 8.08 -16.95
N TYR A 19 8.39 7.70 -16.44
CA TYR A 19 9.20 6.56 -16.93
C TYR A 19 9.11 5.34 -16.00
N CYS A 20 9.43 4.16 -16.52
CA CYS A 20 9.46 2.91 -15.76
C CYS A 20 10.71 2.84 -14.88
N GLN A 21 10.57 3.04 -13.57
CA GLN A 21 11.69 3.01 -12.62
C GLN A 21 12.50 1.70 -12.67
N ARG A 22 11.85 0.55 -12.93
CA ARG A 22 12.56 -0.73 -13.07
C ARG A 22 13.51 -0.69 -14.28
N CYS A 23 13.11 -0.14 -15.42
CA CYS A 23 13.99 0.05 -16.57
C CYS A 23 15.10 1.08 -16.30
N LEU A 24 14.78 2.19 -15.63
CA LEU A 24 15.78 3.21 -15.27
C LEU A 24 16.92 2.62 -14.42
N ASN A 25 16.59 1.72 -13.48
CA ASN A 25 17.57 1.01 -12.65
C ASN A 25 18.52 0.09 -13.45
N HIS A 26 18.21 -0.18 -14.72
CA HIS A 26 19.01 -0.98 -15.66
C HIS A 26 19.41 -0.16 -16.92
N GLY A 27 19.36 1.18 -16.86
CA GLY A 27 19.80 2.07 -17.94
C GLY A 27 18.81 2.33 -19.08
N LEU A 28 17.59 1.75 -19.05
CA LEU A 28 16.59 1.89 -20.12
C LEU A 28 15.50 2.92 -19.79
N ARG A 29 15.26 3.88 -20.70
CA ARG A 29 14.27 4.98 -20.55
C ARG A 29 12.91 4.67 -21.18
N GLU A 30 12.24 3.66 -20.64
CA GLU A 30 10.90 3.25 -21.09
C GLU A 30 9.78 4.11 -20.50
N LYS A 31 8.83 4.58 -21.32
CA LYS A 31 7.64 5.33 -20.85
C LYS A 31 6.76 4.41 -20.00
N ARG A 32 6.29 4.87 -18.83
CA ARG A 32 5.52 4.03 -17.88
C ARG A 32 4.14 3.62 -18.41
N LYS A 33 3.50 4.46 -19.23
CA LYS A 33 2.15 4.20 -19.78
C LYS A 33 2.19 2.92 -20.63
N ASN A 34 1.26 1.99 -20.36
CA ASN A 34 1.10 0.69 -21.03
C ASN A 34 2.28 -0.31 -20.94
N HIS A 35 3.44 0.09 -20.41
CA HIS A 35 4.66 -0.72 -20.36
C HIS A 35 4.66 -1.85 -19.30
N LYS A 36 3.68 -1.91 -18.38
CA LYS A 36 3.66 -2.87 -17.24
C LYS A 36 3.82 -4.34 -17.66
N LEU A 37 3.29 -4.74 -18.81
CA LEU A 37 3.34 -6.12 -19.32
C LEU A 37 4.57 -6.40 -20.18
N LEU A 38 5.05 -5.39 -20.92
CA LEU A 38 6.21 -5.49 -21.83
C LEU A 38 7.56 -5.22 -21.14
N CYS A 39 7.56 -4.93 -19.84
CA CYS A 39 8.77 -4.61 -19.09
C CYS A 39 9.69 -5.83 -18.92
N SER A 40 10.85 -5.82 -19.58
CA SER A 40 11.89 -6.85 -19.44
C SER A 40 12.32 -7.09 -17.99
N PHE A 41 12.23 -6.06 -17.13
CA PHE A 41 12.60 -6.13 -15.71
C PHE A 41 11.39 -6.26 -14.76
N ARG A 42 10.20 -6.60 -15.27
CA ARG A 42 8.97 -6.77 -14.48
C ARG A 42 9.19 -7.66 -13.26
N PHE A 43 9.91 -8.76 -13.44
CA PHE A 43 10.19 -9.77 -12.42
C PHE A 43 11.62 -9.70 -11.87
N CYS A 44 12.39 -8.64 -12.18
CA CYS A 44 13.75 -8.50 -11.66
C CYS A 44 13.75 -8.37 -10.12
N GLN A 45 14.67 -9.12 -9.48
CA GLN A 45 14.86 -9.21 -8.03
C GLN A 45 16.18 -8.57 -7.55
N CYS A 46 16.82 -7.71 -8.36
CA CYS A 46 17.99 -6.96 -7.88
C CYS A 46 17.59 -5.97 -6.76
N SER A 47 18.54 -5.60 -5.89
CA SER A 47 18.31 -4.68 -4.75
C SER A 47 17.52 -3.41 -5.15
N ASN A 48 17.96 -2.74 -6.22
CA ASN A 48 17.30 -1.54 -6.73
C ASN A 48 15.84 -1.79 -7.13
N CYS A 49 15.52 -2.92 -7.77
CA CYS A 49 14.17 -3.28 -8.18
C CYS A 49 13.28 -3.76 -7.01
N ILE A 50 13.87 -4.38 -5.98
CA ILE A 50 13.17 -4.69 -4.71
C ILE A 50 12.76 -3.38 -4.00
N MET A 51 13.65 -2.39 -3.93
CA MET A 51 13.35 -1.08 -3.33
C MET A 51 12.22 -0.34 -4.05
N VAL A 52 12.16 -0.45 -5.38
CA VAL A 52 11.02 0.08 -6.17
C VAL A 52 9.70 -0.57 -5.79
N GLU A 53 9.69 -1.87 -5.50
CA GLU A 53 8.47 -2.58 -5.12
C GLU A 53 8.03 -2.26 -3.69
N ARG A 54 8.97 -2.24 -2.73
CA ARG A 54 8.71 -1.79 -1.35
C ARG A 54 8.12 -0.38 -1.32
N ARG A 55 8.68 0.56 -2.09
CA ARG A 55 8.14 1.93 -2.22
C ARG A 55 6.71 1.94 -2.77
N ARG A 56 6.38 1.10 -3.75
CA ARG A 56 5.01 0.99 -4.28
C ARG A 56 4.02 0.48 -3.23
N GLN A 57 4.42 -0.51 -2.45
CA GLN A 57 3.61 -1.05 -1.35
C GLN A 57 3.35 0.01 -0.27
N LEU A 58 4.37 0.77 0.12
CA LEU A 58 4.24 1.88 1.07
C LEU A 58 3.30 2.97 0.54
N ASN A 59 3.50 3.44 -0.70
CA ASN A 59 2.59 4.42 -1.30
C ASN A 59 1.15 3.91 -1.41
N SER A 60 0.95 2.62 -1.73
CA SER A 60 -0.40 2.04 -1.79
C SER A 60 -1.10 2.02 -0.43
N ARG A 61 -0.35 1.79 0.65
CA ARG A 61 -0.88 1.86 2.03
C ARG A 61 -1.16 3.30 2.45
N LEU A 62 -0.30 4.23 2.08
CA LEU A 62 -0.50 5.66 2.36
C LEU A 62 -1.78 6.19 1.70
N MET A 63 -1.98 5.91 0.40
CA MET A 63 -3.22 6.26 -0.31
C MET A 63 -4.47 5.69 0.37
N GLN A 64 -4.43 4.43 0.81
CA GLN A 64 -5.54 3.82 1.55
C GLN A 64 -5.80 4.54 2.88
N ILE A 65 -4.76 4.86 3.66
CA ILE A 65 -4.91 5.61 4.92
C ILE A 65 -5.49 7.02 4.66
N GLU A 66 -5.06 7.71 3.59
CA GLU A 66 -5.60 9.01 3.19
C GLU A 66 -7.08 8.94 2.78
N GLU A 67 -7.46 7.95 1.96
CA GLU A 67 -8.86 7.67 1.58
C GLU A 67 -9.73 7.32 2.81
N ASN A 68 -9.25 6.42 3.68
CA ASN A 68 -9.94 6.04 4.92
C ASN A 68 -10.07 7.22 5.90
N SER A 69 -9.03 8.03 6.09
CA SER A 69 -9.07 9.19 6.99
C SER A 69 -10.06 10.26 6.51
N SER A 70 -10.10 10.52 5.20
CA SER A 70 -11.09 11.40 4.56
C SER A 70 -12.52 10.87 4.74
N THR A 71 -12.70 9.55 4.64
CA THR A 71 -13.98 8.89 4.86
C THR A 71 -14.42 8.96 6.32
N THR A 72 -13.52 8.72 7.29
CA THR A 72 -13.84 8.84 8.72
C THR A 72 -14.21 10.26 9.13
N LEU A 73 -13.58 11.28 8.53
CA LEU A 73 -13.91 12.68 8.79
C LEU A 73 -15.31 13.02 8.26
N ALA A 74 -15.67 12.50 7.07
CA ALA A 74 -17.00 12.67 6.50
C ALA A 74 -18.09 11.94 7.33
N MET A 75 -17.83 10.72 7.79
CA MET A 75 -18.78 9.94 8.60
C MET A 75 -19.03 10.60 9.97
N ALA A 76 -17.99 11.09 10.64
CA ALA A 76 -18.11 11.76 11.94
C ALA A 76 -18.95 13.05 11.91
N LEU A 77 -19.08 13.69 10.74
CA LEU A 77 -19.93 14.88 10.55
C LEU A 77 -21.42 14.54 10.33
N THR A 78 -21.76 13.28 10.07
CA THR A 78 -23.16 12.84 9.81
C THR A 78 -23.89 12.32 11.05
N THR A 79 -23.19 12.05 12.15
CA THR A 79 -23.77 11.56 13.41
C THR A 79 -24.04 12.73 14.37
N SER A 80 -25.13 13.47 14.13
CA SER A 80 -25.62 14.54 15.03
C SER A 80 -27.15 14.67 15.00
N SER A 81 -27.82 13.51 15.08
CA SER A 81 -29.26 13.24 15.24
C SER A 81 -29.41 11.73 15.04
N GLU A 82 -30.02 10.90 15.91
CA GLU A 82 -30.77 11.11 17.16
C GLU A 82 -30.34 10.04 18.20
N GLU A 83 -30.80 10.14 19.46
CA GLU A 83 -30.18 9.42 20.59
C GLU A 83 -30.82 8.07 21.00
N ASP A 84 -30.00 7.29 21.71
CA ASP A 84 -30.30 6.38 22.83
C ASP A 84 -31.19 5.13 22.65
N HIS A 85 -30.58 3.95 22.88
CA HIS A 85 -31.06 3.00 23.91
C HIS A 85 -29.91 2.08 24.38
N GLN A 86 -29.28 2.50 25.49
CA GLN A 86 -28.76 1.73 26.64
C GLN A 86 -28.31 0.24 26.55
N MET A 87 -27.24 -0.03 27.34
CA MET A 87 -26.93 -1.23 28.17
C MET A 87 -26.76 -2.61 27.47
N GLU A 88 -25.90 -3.54 27.87
CA GLU A 88 -24.89 -3.68 28.93
C GLU A 88 -23.88 -4.79 28.48
N CYS A 89 -22.72 -5.10 29.08
CA CYS A 89 -22.10 -4.68 30.33
C CYS A 89 -20.55 -4.60 30.19
N THR A 90 -19.78 -4.84 31.26
CA THR A 90 -18.32 -4.80 31.34
C THR A 90 -17.77 -6.01 32.11
N SER A 91 -16.53 -6.40 31.78
CA SER A 91 -15.58 -7.16 32.64
C SER A 91 -15.67 -8.69 32.81
N GLN A 92 -14.46 -9.29 32.78
CA GLN A 92 -13.99 -10.43 33.59
C GLN A 92 -14.63 -11.82 33.29
N SER A 93 -13.92 -12.95 33.37
CA SER A 93 -12.49 -13.25 33.54
C SER A 93 -12.21 -14.74 33.24
N GLU A 94 -10.96 -15.04 32.86
CA GLU A 94 -10.18 -16.27 33.15
C GLU A 94 -10.90 -17.57 33.59
N ASN A 95 -10.70 -18.66 32.83
CA ASN A 95 -10.20 -19.99 33.25
C ASN A 95 -10.42 -21.00 32.10
N ALA A 96 -9.44 -21.73 31.57
CA ALA A 96 -8.52 -22.70 32.17
C ALA A 96 -9.06 -24.16 32.19
N ASN A 97 -8.68 -24.87 31.11
CA ASN A 97 -8.15 -26.25 31.10
C ASN A 97 -9.08 -27.47 30.86
N GLU A 98 -8.41 -28.56 30.43
CA GLU A 98 -8.82 -29.97 30.29
C GLU A 98 -9.58 -30.42 29.02
N SER A 99 -9.37 -31.64 28.46
CA SER A 99 -8.25 -32.61 28.48
C SER A 99 -8.55 -33.78 27.48
N GLY A 100 -7.52 -34.48 27.00
CA GLY A 100 -7.59 -35.67 26.11
C GLY A 100 -7.39 -35.33 24.63
N GLY A 101 -6.46 -35.93 23.87
CA GLY A 101 -5.98 -37.32 23.80
C GLY A 101 -6.36 -37.84 22.40
N GLU A 102 -5.52 -38.47 21.58
CA GLU A 102 -4.48 -39.46 21.85
C GLU A 102 -3.21 -39.33 20.96
N GLU A 103 -2.21 -40.14 21.27
CA GLU A 103 -0.86 -40.21 20.66
C GLU A 103 -0.76 -40.91 19.30
N LYS A 104 0.35 -40.60 18.59
CA LYS A 104 1.39 -41.52 18.03
C LYS A 104 2.38 -40.65 17.21
N ASP A 105 3.67 -40.53 17.56
CA ASP A 105 4.76 -41.53 17.40
C ASP A 105 4.72 -42.17 15.99
N ASP A 106 5.74 -42.05 15.13
CA ASP A 106 7.13 -42.49 15.32
C ASP A 106 8.18 -41.60 14.61
N GLY A 107 9.45 -41.69 15.05
CA GLY A 107 10.52 -42.08 14.10
C GLY A 107 11.24 -41.02 13.25
N LYS A 108 12.11 -40.23 13.88
CA LYS A 108 13.31 -39.59 13.25
C LYS A 108 14.43 -40.64 13.00
N PRO A 109 15.58 -40.38 12.31
CA PRO A 109 15.90 -39.62 11.08
C PRO A 109 16.51 -40.51 9.96
N LYS A 110 16.91 -39.91 8.84
CA LYS A 110 18.30 -39.98 8.32
C LYS A 110 18.62 -38.79 7.43
#